data_AF-A0AAE4YBF9-F1
#
_entry.id   AF-A0AAE4YBF9-F1
#
_cell.length_a   1.000
_cell.length_b   1.000
_cell.length_c   1.000
_cell.angle_alpha   90.00
_cell.angle_beta   90.00
_cell.angle_gamma   90.00
#
_symmetry.space_group_name_H-M   'P 1'
#
loop_
_entity.id
_entity.type
_entity.pdbx_description
1 polymer ?
#
loop_
_entity_poly.entity_id
_entity_poly.type
_entity_poly.pdbx_seq_one_letter_code
_entity_poly.pdbx_strand_id
1 'polypeptide(L)'
;MKSRFQLHWDEKELARAFKVTPADVREYLTDGRRVSFIIERRLMWEHPGWTLAPSEGAGYDLMDPAGGKWEVRSVTRQGVYFNPSNQVGSGRAFDEAGFQAKLAGVKGFILSDIVGFPLVDVFVVPVANVLRWHGAGKLGANAKVSRAKFLEDLARDIRD
;
A
#
# COMPACT_ATOMS: atom_id res chain seq x y z
N MET A 1 13.39 -4.71 -6.94
CA MET A 1 12.75 -5.09 -5.66
C MET A 1 12.15 -6.48 -5.84
N LYS A 2 12.18 -7.35 -4.82
CA LYS A 2 11.47 -8.65 -4.88
C LYS A 2 9.97 -8.39 -4.98
N SER A 3 9.22 -9.22 -5.70
CA SER A 3 7.76 -9.08 -5.81
C SER A 3 7.00 -9.32 -4.50
N ARG A 4 7.64 -10.01 -3.54
CA ARG A 4 7.19 -10.14 -2.16
C ARG A 4 8.36 -10.15 -1.18
N PHE A 5 8.21 -9.48 -0.04
CA PHE A 5 9.18 -9.48 1.07
C PHE A 5 8.47 -9.09 2.37
N GLN A 6 9.21 -9.03 3.49
CA GLN A 6 8.67 -8.70 4.81
C GLN A 6 9.43 -7.54 5.44
N LEU A 7 8.70 -6.66 6.11
CA LEU A 7 9.25 -5.67 7.03
C LEU A 7 9.08 -6.17 8.47
N HIS A 8 10.18 -6.21 9.20
CA HIS A 8 10.22 -6.69 10.58
C HIS A 8 10.43 -5.50 11.52
N TRP A 9 9.62 -5.44 12.57
CA TRP A 9 9.72 -4.41 13.60
C TRP A 9 9.89 -5.03 14.98
N ASP A 10 10.63 -4.35 15.86
CA ASP A 10 10.65 -4.67 17.29
C ASP A 10 9.68 -3.73 18.02
N GLU A 11 8.47 -4.21 18.31
CA GLU A 11 7.46 -3.42 19.01
C GLU A 11 7.88 -3.03 20.43
N LYS A 12 8.78 -3.79 21.08
CA LYS A 12 9.27 -3.47 22.43
C LYS A 12 10.31 -2.36 22.37
N GLU A 13 11.18 -2.39 21.37
CA GLU A 13 12.14 -1.31 21.11
C GLU A 13 11.40 -0.01 20.81
N LEU A 14 10.43 -0.04 19.90
CA LEU A 14 9.60 1.11 19.56
C LEU A 14 8.85 1.67 20.77
N ALA A 15 8.23 0.80 21.57
CA ALA A 15 7.51 1.20 22.78
C ALA A 15 8.44 1.91 23.77
N ARG A 16 9.65 1.36 23.97
CA ARG A 16 10.68 1.98 24.83
C ARG A 16 11.12 3.34 24.29
N ALA A 17 11.39 3.44 22.99
CA ALA A 17 11.83 4.68 22.35
C ALA A 17 10.78 5.78 22.44
N PHE A 18 9.50 5.42 22.24
CA PHE A 18 8.38 6.36 22.29
C PHE A 18 7.82 6.58 23.71
N LYS A 19 8.32 5.86 24.72
CA LYS A 19 7.83 5.90 26.10
C LYS A 19 6.33 5.59 26.22
N VAL A 20 5.88 4.59 25.46
CA VAL A 20 4.50 4.06 25.44
C VAL A 20 4.51 2.54 25.65
N THR A 21 3.37 1.88 25.58
CA THR A 21 3.31 0.41 25.67
C THR A 21 3.41 -0.26 24.29
N PRO A 22 3.83 -1.54 24.21
CA PRO A 22 3.76 -2.30 22.95
C PRO A 22 2.33 -2.40 22.37
N ALA A 23 1.30 -2.37 23.22
CA ALA A 23 -0.08 -2.36 22.78
C ALA A 23 -0.43 -1.06 22.03
N ASP A 24 0.00 0.10 22.55
CA ASP A 24 -0.18 1.39 21.88
C ASP A 24 0.53 1.42 20.51
N VAL A 25 1.75 0.88 20.45
CA VAL A 25 2.52 0.75 19.19
C VAL A 25 1.74 -0.10 18.18
N ARG A 26 1.22 -1.26 18.60
CA ARG A 26 0.46 -2.16 17.72
C ARG A 26 -0.84 -1.52 17.25
N GLU A 27 -1.57 -0.85 18.13
CA GLU A 27 -2.78 -0.12 17.75
C GLU A 27 -2.46 0.94 16.70
N TYR A 28 -1.42 1.75 16.95
CA TYR A 28 -1.03 2.83 16.04
C TYR A 28 -0.54 2.31 14.69
N LEU A 29 0.31 1.27 14.68
CA LEU A 29 0.93 0.72 13.48
C LEU A 29 0.03 -0.25 12.70
N THR A 30 -1.20 -0.51 13.19
CA THR A 30 -2.23 -1.22 12.43
C THR A 30 -3.35 -0.31 11.92
N ASP A 31 -3.24 1.01 12.10
CA ASP A 31 -4.11 2.01 11.48
C ASP A 31 -3.46 2.57 10.20
N GLY A 32 -4.01 2.21 9.04
CA GLY A 32 -3.53 2.64 7.72
C GLY A 32 -3.49 4.15 7.52
N ARG A 33 -4.28 4.94 8.26
CA ARG A 33 -4.24 6.41 8.19
C ARG A 33 -3.01 7.01 8.89
N ARG A 34 -2.39 6.23 9.78
CA ARG A 34 -1.25 6.65 10.60
C ARG A 34 0.04 6.02 10.09
N VAL A 35 0.06 4.72 9.86
CA VAL A 35 1.27 3.96 9.55
C VAL A 35 1.77 4.11 8.10
N SER A 36 0.91 4.49 7.15
CA SER A 36 1.32 4.53 5.73
C SER A 36 2.53 5.43 5.50
N PHE A 37 2.58 6.60 6.14
CA PHE A 37 3.69 7.55 6.03
C PHE A 37 5.03 7.01 6.55
N ILE A 38 5.02 6.15 7.58
CA ILE A 38 6.26 5.55 8.08
C ILE A 38 6.68 4.35 7.22
N ILE A 39 5.72 3.61 6.64
CA ILE A 39 5.98 2.54 5.69
C ILE A 39 6.64 3.07 4.43
N GLU A 40 6.15 4.17 3.86
CA GLU A 40 6.78 4.84 2.69
C GLU A 40 8.25 5.16 2.96
N ARG A 41 8.53 5.78 4.11
CA ARG A 41 9.91 6.09 4.55
C ARG A 41 10.73 4.83 4.77
N ARG A 42 10.15 3.80 5.39
CA ARG A 42 10.84 2.53 5.62
C ARG A 42 11.21 1.86 4.30
N LEU A 43 10.30 1.81 3.34
CA LEU A 43 10.53 1.28 2.00
C LEU A 43 11.64 2.06 1.26
N MET A 44 11.62 3.40 1.34
CA MET A 44 12.70 4.23 0.78
C MET A 44 14.07 3.87 1.39
N TRP A 45 14.15 3.72 2.71
CA TRP A 45 15.41 3.40 3.39
C TRP A 45 15.88 1.95 3.17
N GLU A 46 14.98 0.99 2.97
CA GLU A 46 15.29 -0.42 2.66
C GLU A 46 15.76 -0.64 1.22
N HIS A 47 15.55 0.34 0.33
CA HIS A 47 15.81 0.20 -1.10
C HIS A 47 16.72 1.33 -1.61
N PRO A 48 18.04 1.06 -1.76
CA PRO A 48 18.99 2.07 -2.21
C PRO A 48 18.58 2.77 -3.50
N GLY A 49 18.68 4.09 -3.50
CA GLY A 49 18.35 4.96 -4.63
C GLY A 49 16.87 5.28 -4.82
N TRP A 50 15.99 4.72 -4.00
CA TRP A 50 14.58 5.11 -3.99
C TRP A 50 14.40 6.48 -3.32
N THR A 51 13.43 7.24 -3.78
CA THR A 51 13.11 8.57 -3.24
C THR A 51 11.62 8.70 -2.96
N LEU A 52 11.28 9.45 -1.91
CA LEU A 52 9.90 9.88 -1.67
C LEU A 52 9.45 10.86 -2.76
N ALA A 53 8.14 10.93 -2.97
CA ALA A 53 7.54 11.99 -3.75
C ALA A 53 7.86 13.37 -3.15
N PRO A 54 7.93 14.43 -3.97
CA PRO A 54 8.36 15.76 -3.53
C PRO A 54 7.38 16.45 -2.55
N SER A 55 6.13 16.01 -2.51
CA SER A 55 5.10 16.58 -1.63
C SER A 55 4.00 15.56 -1.32
N GLU A 56 3.37 15.71 -0.15
CA GLU A 56 2.10 15.04 0.16
C GLU A 56 1.05 15.49 -0.87
N GLY A 57 0.38 14.53 -1.52
CA GLY A 57 -0.59 14.80 -2.59
C GLY A 57 -0.04 14.73 -4.01
N ALA A 58 1.25 14.38 -4.19
CA ALA A 58 1.75 13.94 -5.49
C ALA A 58 0.98 12.70 -5.99
N GLY A 59 1.00 12.46 -7.31
CA GLY A 59 0.30 11.31 -7.92
C GLY A 59 0.91 9.94 -7.63
N TYR A 60 1.93 9.87 -6.77
CA TYR A 60 2.67 8.67 -6.36
C TYR A 60 3.35 8.97 -5.01
N ASP A 61 3.84 7.93 -4.33
CA ASP A 61 4.48 8.05 -3.01
C ASP A 61 5.99 7.79 -3.08
N LEU A 62 6.41 6.87 -3.96
CA LEU A 62 7.82 6.49 -4.14
C LEU A 62 8.24 6.51 -5.61
N MET A 63 9.51 6.82 -5.87
CA MET A 63 10.13 6.71 -7.18
C MET A 63 11.34 5.78 -7.11
N ASP A 64 11.41 4.82 -8.03
CA ASP A 64 12.53 3.90 -8.17
C ASP A 64 13.70 4.54 -8.97
N PRO A 65 14.93 3.99 -8.90
CA PRO A 65 16.09 4.55 -9.59
C PRO A 65 15.97 4.63 -11.13
N ALA A 66 15.03 3.89 -11.71
CA ALA A 66 14.74 3.94 -13.14
C ALA A 66 13.64 4.96 -13.49
N GLY A 67 13.20 5.77 -12.53
CA GLY A 67 12.14 6.77 -12.69
C GLY A 67 10.72 6.21 -12.61
N GLY A 68 10.56 4.93 -12.24
CA GLY A 68 9.26 4.30 -12.05
C GLY A 68 8.56 4.84 -10.80
N LYS A 69 7.32 5.30 -10.96
CA LYS A 69 6.49 5.86 -9.88
C LYS A 69 5.62 4.79 -9.23
N TRP A 70 5.54 4.76 -7.91
CA TRP A 70 4.83 3.74 -7.14
C TRP A 70 3.90 4.37 -6.12
N GLU A 71 2.68 3.85 -6.03
CA GLU A 71 1.74 4.17 -4.95
C GLU A 71 1.93 3.16 -3.80
N VAL A 72 2.01 3.64 -2.56
CA VAL A 72 2.06 2.80 -1.37
C VAL A 72 0.66 2.74 -0.75
N ARG A 73 0.18 1.54 -0.44
CA ARG A 73 -1.10 1.34 0.25
C ARG A 73 -0.98 0.32 1.37
N SER A 74 -1.76 0.53 2.42
CA SER A 74 -1.92 -0.45 3.48
C SER A 74 -3.08 -1.40 3.20
N VAL A 75 -2.84 -2.71 3.28
CA VAL A 75 -3.90 -3.72 3.38
C VAL A 75 -4.34 -3.76 4.84
N THR A 76 -5.58 -3.34 5.09
CA THR A 76 -6.15 -3.28 6.44
C THR A 76 -7.12 -4.42 6.69
N ARG A 77 -7.69 -4.54 7.90
CA ARG A 77 -8.79 -5.48 8.17
C ARG A 77 -9.98 -5.26 7.23
N GLN A 78 -10.23 -4.03 6.81
CA GLN A 78 -11.30 -3.68 5.89
C GLN A 78 -10.94 -3.92 4.41
N GLY A 79 -9.71 -4.35 4.12
CA GLY A 79 -9.19 -4.54 2.77
C GLY A 79 -8.30 -3.40 2.30
N VAL A 80 -8.18 -3.29 0.98
CA VAL A 80 -7.34 -2.31 0.28
C VAL A 80 -8.08 -1.72 -0.91
N TYR A 81 -7.74 -0.47 -1.22
CA TYR A 81 -8.32 0.32 -2.29
C TYR A 81 -7.25 0.63 -3.34
N PHE A 82 -7.59 0.45 -4.61
CA PHE A 82 -6.74 0.85 -5.74
C PHE A 82 -7.16 2.19 -6.37
N ASN A 83 -8.29 2.77 -5.94
CA ASN A 83 -8.75 4.07 -6.42
C ASN A 83 -7.93 5.25 -5.83
N PRO A 84 -7.99 6.44 -6.45
CA PRO A 84 -7.41 7.66 -5.90
C PRO A 84 -7.91 7.95 -4.48
N SER A 85 -7.03 8.42 -3.58
CA SER A 85 -7.35 8.64 -2.16
C SER A 85 -8.42 9.73 -1.95
N ASN A 86 -8.53 10.68 -2.89
CA ASN A 86 -9.60 11.69 -2.92
C ASN A 86 -10.98 11.15 -3.29
N GLN A 87 -11.09 9.89 -3.74
CA GLN A 87 -12.35 9.19 -4.03
C GLN A 87 -12.74 8.16 -2.95
N VAL A 88 -11.94 8.03 -1.88
CA VAL A 88 -12.22 7.13 -0.75
C VAL A 88 -12.86 7.92 0.40
N GLY A 89 -14.06 7.54 0.84
CA GLY A 89 -14.76 8.19 1.97
C GLY A 89 -16.28 8.34 1.77
N SER A 90 -17.00 8.67 2.84
CA SER A 90 -18.46 8.88 2.78
C SER A 90 -18.82 10.01 1.81
N GLY A 91 -19.84 9.80 0.97
CA GLY A 91 -20.35 10.79 0.00
C GLY A 91 -19.52 10.93 -1.29
N ARG A 92 -18.47 10.13 -1.48
CA ARG A 92 -17.63 10.14 -2.69
C ARG A 92 -18.09 9.06 -3.66
N ALA A 93 -18.27 9.43 -4.93
CA ALA A 93 -18.56 8.49 -6.02
C ALA A 93 -17.27 8.00 -6.65
N PHE A 94 -17.24 6.73 -7.05
CA PHE A 94 -16.16 6.18 -7.85
C PHE A 94 -16.18 6.81 -9.24
N ASP A 95 -15.05 7.38 -9.65
CA ASP A 95 -14.84 7.95 -10.97
C ASP A 95 -13.80 7.11 -11.72
N GLU A 96 -14.31 6.32 -12.67
CA GLU A 96 -13.54 5.42 -13.52
C GLU A 96 -12.46 6.17 -14.32
N ALA A 97 -12.76 7.36 -14.84
CA ALA A 97 -11.81 8.12 -15.64
C ALA A 97 -10.62 8.56 -14.78
N GLY A 98 -10.89 9.07 -13.57
CA GLY A 98 -9.87 9.39 -12.58
C GLY A 98 -9.06 8.17 -12.12
N PHE A 99 -9.70 7.00 -11.99
CA PHE A 99 -9.01 5.74 -11.70
C PHE A 99 -8.04 5.36 -12.82
N GLN A 100 -8.47 5.33 -14.07
CA GLN A 100 -7.61 5.01 -15.21
C GLN A 100 -6.46 6.01 -15.37
N ALA A 101 -6.72 7.31 -15.21
CA ALA A 101 -5.69 8.35 -15.27
C ALA A 101 -4.62 8.16 -14.18
N LYS A 102 -5.03 7.76 -12.96
CA LYS A 102 -4.09 7.44 -11.88
C LYS A 102 -3.23 6.23 -12.24
N LEU A 103 -3.84 5.15 -12.71
CA LEU A 103 -3.11 3.94 -13.09
C LEU A 103 -2.08 4.23 -14.19
N ALA A 104 -2.40 5.06 -15.18
CA ALA A 104 -1.45 5.47 -16.21
C ALA A 104 -0.23 6.25 -15.68
N GLY A 105 -0.35 6.89 -14.50
CA GLY A 105 0.71 7.69 -13.88
C GLY A 105 1.69 6.89 -13.02
N VAL A 106 1.42 5.60 -12.75
CA VAL A 106 2.23 4.76 -11.86
C VAL A 106 2.63 3.44 -12.52
N LYS A 107 3.81 2.94 -12.16
CA LYS A 107 4.31 1.63 -12.52
C LYS A 107 3.56 0.51 -11.78
N GLY A 108 3.07 0.81 -10.58
CA GLY A 108 2.31 -0.12 -9.77
C GLY A 108 2.10 0.36 -8.35
N PHE A 109 1.71 -0.59 -7.50
CA PHE A 109 1.43 -0.41 -6.10
C PHE A 109 2.41 -1.22 -5.25
N ILE A 110 2.74 -0.70 -4.07
CA ILE A 110 3.44 -1.43 -3.02
C ILE A 110 2.46 -1.56 -1.85
N LEU A 111 1.97 -2.78 -1.63
CA LEU A 111 0.93 -3.07 -0.65
C LEU A 111 1.56 -3.66 0.60
N SER A 112 1.27 -3.08 1.77
CA SER A 112 1.77 -3.57 3.06
C SER A 112 0.62 -4.10 3.91
N ASP A 113 0.63 -5.38 4.28
CA ASP A 113 -0.38 -5.98 5.17
C ASP A 113 -0.09 -5.67 6.63
N ILE A 114 -0.51 -4.48 7.03
CA ILE A 114 -0.26 -3.92 8.37
C ILE A 114 -1.00 -4.68 9.47
N VAL A 115 -1.98 -5.53 9.13
CA VAL A 115 -2.67 -6.38 10.10
C VAL A 115 -1.70 -7.42 10.71
N GLY A 116 -0.64 -7.78 9.98
CA GLY A 116 0.38 -8.73 10.42
C GLY A 116 1.44 -8.17 11.38
N PHE A 117 1.40 -6.87 11.70
CA PHE A 117 2.38 -6.23 12.58
C PHE A 117 2.61 -7.05 13.88
N PRO A 118 3.87 -7.31 14.29
CA PRO A 118 5.11 -6.65 13.84
C PRO A 118 5.77 -7.20 12.58
N LEU A 119 5.21 -8.25 11.97
CA LEU A 119 5.72 -8.86 10.74
C LEU A 119 4.81 -8.46 9.56
N VAL A 120 5.20 -7.44 8.83
CA VAL A 120 4.38 -6.86 7.76
C VAL A 120 4.80 -7.43 6.41
N ASP A 121 3.93 -8.24 5.81
CA ASP A 121 4.10 -8.69 4.42
C ASP A 121 3.95 -7.51 3.46
N VAL A 122 4.88 -7.40 2.52
CA VAL A 122 4.88 -6.40 1.44
C VAL A 122 4.79 -7.08 0.09
N PHE A 123 3.89 -6.57 -0.75
CA PHE A 123 3.61 -7.07 -2.10
C PHE A 123 3.85 -5.96 -3.11
N VAL A 124 4.61 -6.25 -4.16
CA VAL A 124 4.85 -5.33 -5.27
C VAL A 124 3.91 -5.72 -6.40
N VAL A 125 2.96 -4.87 -6.71
CA VAL A 125 1.86 -5.16 -7.64
C VAL A 125 1.99 -4.26 -8.86
N PRO A 126 2.42 -4.77 -10.02
CA PRO A 126 2.44 -3.99 -11.25
C PRO A 126 1.05 -3.48 -11.62
N VAL A 127 0.99 -2.31 -12.25
CA VAL A 127 -0.28 -1.70 -12.68
C VAL A 127 -1.07 -2.61 -13.63
N ALA A 128 -0.38 -3.40 -14.45
CA ALA A 128 -0.99 -4.38 -15.36
C ALA A 128 -1.84 -5.42 -14.62
N ASN A 129 -1.44 -5.83 -13.41
CA ASN A 129 -2.24 -6.72 -12.57
C ASN A 129 -3.53 -6.03 -12.12
N VAL A 130 -3.44 -4.78 -11.68
CA VAL A 130 -4.60 -4.00 -11.21
C VAL A 130 -5.60 -3.79 -12.35
N LEU A 131 -5.13 -3.42 -13.54
CA LEU A 131 -5.96 -3.27 -14.74
C LEU A 131 -6.67 -4.59 -15.11
N ARG A 132 -5.94 -5.71 -15.08
CA ARG A 132 -6.51 -7.03 -15.37
C ARG A 132 -7.54 -7.46 -14.33
N TRP A 133 -7.27 -7.24 -13.04
CA TRP A 133 -8.23 -7.53 -11.98
C TRP A 133 -9.48 -6.66 -12.10
N HIS A 134 -9.32 -5.39 -12.48
CA HIS A 134 -10.44 -4.50 -12.72
C HIS A 134 -11.29 -4.98 -13.91
N GLY A 135 -10.69 -5.19 -15.08
CA GLY A 135 -11.39 -5.65 -16.28
C GLY A 135 -12.05 -7.03 -16.13
N ALA A 136 -11.51 -7.89 -15.26
CA ALA A 136 -12.10 -9.18 -14.94
C ALA A 136 -13.17 -9.13 -13.82
N GLY A 137 -13.54 -7.95 -13.32
CA GLY A 137 -14.51 -7.80 -12.23
C GLY A 137 -14.04 -8.39 -10.89
N LYS A 138 -12.72 -8.57 -10.70
CA LYS A 138 -12.15 -9.09 -9.45
C LYS A 138 -12.07 -8.03 -8.37
N LEU A 139 -12.08 -6.75 -8.72
CA LEU A 139 -12.20 -5.64 -7.78
C LEU A 139 -13.68 -5.28 -7.58
N GLY A 140 -14.05 -4.84 -6.38
CA GLY A 140 -15.40 -4.31 -6.12
C GLY A 140 -15.62 -2.95 -6.81
N ALA A 141 -16.86 -2.46 -6.80
CA ALA A 141 -17.30 -1.26 -7.54
C ALA A 141 -16.47 0.01 -7.30
N ASN A 142 -15.80 0.13 -6.15
CA ASN A 142 -14.93 1.27 -5.82
C ASN A 142 -13.43 0.91 -5.94
N ALA A 143 -13.08 -0.02 -6.83
CA ALA A 143 -11.76 -0.64 -6.95
C ALA A 143 -11.19 -1.16 -5.60
N LYS A 144 -12.08 -1.65 -4.72
CA LYS A 144 -11.73 -2.18 -3.41
C LYS A 144 -11.71 -3.71 -3.43
N VAL A 145 -10.79 -4.31 -2.69
CA VAL A 145 -10.80 -5.76 -2.41
C VAL A 145 -10.66 -6.01 -0.91
N SER A 146 -11.32 -7.06 -0.40
CA SER A 146 -11.14 -7.48 1.00
C SER A 146 -9.74 -8.04 1.21
N ARG A 147 -9.25 -8.00 2.46
CA ARG A 147 -7.93 -8.55 2.79
C ARG A 147 -7.84 -10.05 2.47
N ALA A 148 -8.86 -10.83 2.84
CA ALA A 148 -8.89 -12.27 2.57
C ALA A 148 -8.79 -12.56 1.07
N LYS A 149 -9.66 -11.94 0.25
CA LYS A 149 -9.62 -12.12 -1.20
C LYS A 149 -8.29 -11.67 -1.82
N PHE A 150 -7.71 -10.57 -1.33
CA PHE A 150 -6.40 -10.14 -1.78
C PHE A 150 -5.33 -11.21 -1.48
N LEU A 151 -5.22 -11.68 -0.24
CA LEU A 151 -4.17 -12.61 0.18
C LEU A 151 -4.33 -14.01 -0.41
N GLU A 152 -5.57 -14.49 -0.58
CA GLU A 152 -5.86 -15.86 -1.00
C GLU A 152 -5.92 -16.04 -2.52
N ASP A 153 -6.32 -15.01 -3.27
CA ASP A 153 -6.44 -15.04 -4.74
C ASP A 153 -5.46 -14.08 -5.39
N LEU A 154 -5.64 -12.76 -5.22
CA LEU A 154 -4.95 -11.77 -6.05
C LEU A 154 -3.44 -11.76 -5.86
N ALA A 155 -2.96 -11.87 -4.62
CA ALA A 155 -1.53 -11.87 -4.29
C ALA A 155 -0.77 -13.03 -4.93
N ARG A 156 -1.45 -14.15 -5.22
CA ARG A 156 -0.87 -15.32 -5.91
C ARG A 156 -0.79 -15.16 -7.42
N ASP A 157 -1.55 -14.22 -7.97
CA ASP A 157 -1.62 -13.91 -9.40
C ASP A 157 -0.84 -12.63 -9.76
N ILE A 158 -0.02 -12.11 -8.83
CA ILE A 158 0.98 -11.08 -9.12
C ILE A 158 2.00 -11.66 -10.10
N ARG A 159 2.31 -10.93 -11.17
CA ARG A 159 3.24 -11.34 -12.24
C ARG A 159 4.34 -10.30 -12.32
N ASP A 160 5.56 -10.74 -12.64
CA ASP A 160 6.72 -9.87 -12.86
C ASP A 160 6.72 -9.25 -14.26
#